data_AF-A0A957T4H7-F1
#
_entry.id   AF-A0A957T4H7-F1
#
_cell.length_a   1.000
_cell.length_b   1.000
_cell.length_c   1.000
_cell.angle_alpha   90.00
_cell.angle_beta   90.00
_cell.angle_gamma   90.00
#
_symmetry.space_group_name_H-M   'P 1'
#
loop_
_entity.id
_entity.type
_entity.pdbx_description
1 polymer ?
#
loop_
_entity_poly.entity_id
_entity_poly.type
_entity_poly.pdbx_seq_one_letter_code
_entity_poly.pdbx_strand_id
1 'polypeptide(L)'
;MFGEIDDSVIYEGPQADFVSFTGSPIWGYSVPEVISHAVDLGWTHHFSERLPTPYGPSPLVNHFTTTSGRSVFWIPSYGEVVGEDSLLHRNFERAFWILWKAGVKAMIVGGTSGVAEWRQGDDAVRPGDVVLPWSFYTRWVHRGLPGTWFESMWSKGHLLLGDPFCPDGATALADRFQVFADAGMIRRVRTPADTRVAMVVPESITFETEFDILHWMATSKTASELQPDRPPVVTLHGDCLNPILARYLGIHV
;
A
#
# COMPACT_ATOMS: atom_id res chain seq x y z
N MET A 1 -11.11 19.12 -16.56
CA MET A 1 -10.09 20.16 -16.79
C MET A 1 -8.87 19.75 -15.99
N PHE A 2 -7.78 19.32 -16.65
CA PHE A 2 -6.53 19.01 -15.95
C PHE A 2 -6.02 20.35 -15.39
N GLY A 3 -5.71 20.40 -14.09
CA GLY A 3 -5.06 21.58 -13.54
C GLY A 3 -3.71 21.74 -14.22
N GLU A 4 -3.29 22.98 -14.43
CA GLU A 4 -1.97 23.28 -14.98
C GLU A 4 -0.90 22.71 -14.04
N ILE A 5 0.08 21.98 -14.59
CA ILE A 5 1.20 21.44 -13.83
C ILE A 5 2.13 22.61 -13.53
N ASP A 6 2.45 22.83 -12.25
CA ASP A 6 3.39 23.88 -11.84
C ASP A 6 4.82 23.32 -11.82
N ASP A 7 5.55 23.51 -12.92
CA ASP A 7 6.93 23.06 -13.08
C ASP A 7 7.96 23.89 -12.30
N SER A 8 7.53 25.01 -11.68
CA SER A 8 8.38 25.86 -10.85
C SER A 8 8.60 25.31 -9.44
N VAL A 9 7.83 24.30 -9.03
CA VAL A 9 7.91 23.71 -7.69
C VAL A 9 9.23 22.98 -7.48
N ILE A 10 10.00 23.45 -6.51
CA ILE A 10 11.24 22.82 -6.05
C ILE A 10 10.95 22.01 -4.78
N TYR A 11 11.49 20.80 -4.70
CA TYR A 11 11.40 20.00 -3.49
C TYR A 11 12.41 20.49 -2.46
N GLU A 12 11.92 21.01 -1.33
CA GLU A 12 12.72 21.49 -0.20
C GLU A 12 12.59 20.60 1.05
N GLY A 13 11.89 19.47 0.93
CA GLY A 13 11.73 18.50 2.01
C GLY A 13 13.00 17.68 2.30
N PRO A 14 13.03 16.93 3.40
CA PRO A 14 14.18 16.12 3.79
C PRO A 14 14.30 14.87 2.90
N GLN A 15 15.49 14.29 2.85
CA GLN A 15 15.67 12.97 2.24
C GLN A 15 15.22 11.87 3.20
N ALA A 16 14.59 10.83 2.67
CA ALA A 16 14.19 9.63 3.41
C ALA A 16 14.37 8.41 2.52
N ASP A 17 14.90 7.31 3.06
CA ASP A 17 15.09 6.07 2.30
C ASP A 17 13.90 5.10 2.46
N PHE A 18 13.04 5.36 3.45
CA PHE A 18 11.90 4.53 3.81
C PHE A 18 10.64 5.36 4.05
N VAL A 19 9.50 4.84 3.61
CA VAL A 19 8.18 5.39 3.90
C VAL A 19 7.22 4.30 4.36
N SER A 20 6.34 4.65 5.31
CA SER A 20 5.17 3.85 5.65
C SER A 20 3.90 4.60 5.30
N PHE A 21 2.98 3.94 4.60
CA PHE A 21 1.61 4.39 4.40
C PHE A 21 0.69 3.53 5.24
N THR A 22 -0.16 4.17 6.03
CA THR A 22 -1.12 3.47 6.89
C THR A 22 -2.45 4.19 6.81
N GLY A 23 -3.47 3.50 6.31
CA GLY A 23 -4.85 4.01 6.31
C GLY A 23 -5.67 3.39 7.43
N SER A 24 -6.66 2.59 7.04
CA SER A 24 -7.66 1.97 7.92
C SER A 24 -7.14 1.11 9.08
N PRO A 25 -5.95 0.47 9.04
CA PRO A 25 -5.46 -0.33 10.18
C PRO A 25 -5.23 0.46 11.46
N ILE A 26 -5.03 1.78 11.34
CA ILE A 26 -4.77 2.67 12.47
C ILE A 26 -5.87 3.70 12.68
N TRP A 27 -7.06 3.54 12.08
CA TRP A 27 -8.17 4.50 12.24
C TRP A 27 -8.64 4.69 13.69
N GLY A 28 -8.27 3.77 14.60
CA GLY A 28 -8.47 3.94 16.04
C GLY A 28 -7.48 4.89 16.73
N TYR A 29 -6.48 5.39 16.01
CA TYR A 29 -5.47 6.32 16.50
C TYR A 29 -5.46 7.58 15.65
N SER A 30 -5.48 8.72 16.33
CA SER A 30 -5.24 10.02 15.72
C SER A 30 -3.77 10.16 15.30
N VAL A 31 -3.51 11.07 14.34
CA VAL A 31 -2.15 11.38 13.91
C VAL A 31 -1.24 11.77 15.09
N PRO A 32 -1.66 12.64 16.04
CA PRO A 32 -0.87 12.95 17.23
C PRO A 32 -0.56 11.74 18.12
N GLU A 33 -1.49 10.78 18.27
CA GLU A 33 -1.25 9.59 19.10
C GLU A 33 -0.16 8.69 18.50
N VAL A 34 -0.16 8.51 17.18
CA VAL A 34 0.89 7.74 16.50
C VAL A 34 2.24 8.44 16.59
N ILE A 35 2.27 9.78 16.43
CA ILE A 35 3.49 10.58 16.63
C ILE A 35 4.00 10.41 18.07
N SER A 36 3.12 10.54 19.07
CA SER A 36 3.48 10.38 20.48
C SER A 36 4.08 9.01 20.74
N HIS A 37 3.46 7.95 20.20
CA HIS A 37 3.97 6.60 20.35
C HIS A 37 5.37 6.42 19.74
N ALA A 38 5.62 6.99 18.56
CA ALA A 38 6.95 6.96 17.94
C ALA A 38 7.98 7.74 18.78
N VAL A 39 7.61 8.88 19.35
CA VAL A 39 8.46 9.66 20.24
C VAL A 39 8.76 8.90 21.54
N ASP A 40 7.79 8.19 22.10
CA ASP A 40 7.97 7.34 23.29
C ASP A 40 8.93 6.17 23.01
N LEU A 41 9.01 5.71 21.76
CA LEU A 41 10.02 4.74 21.28
C LEU A 41 11.40 5.38 21.03
N GLY A 42 11.58 6.67 21.34
CA GLY A 42 12.83 7.41 21.22
C GLY A 42 13.09 8.00 19.83
N TRP A 43 12.08 8.04 18.94
CA TRP A 43 12.24 8.68 17.64
C TRP A 43 12.10 10.19 17.78
N THR A 44 12.81 10.93 16.92
CA THR A 44 12.64 12.38 16.83
C THR A 44 11.66 12.71 15.72
N HIS A 45 10.56 13.37 16.05
CA HIS A 45 9.62 13.92 15.07
C HIS A 45 10.06 15.32 14.65
N HIS A 46 10.15 15.56 13.34
CA HIS A 46 10.62 16.85 12.79
C HIS A 46 9.47 17.74 12.34
N PHE A 47 8.53 17.21 11.54
CA PHE A 47 7.38 17.96 11.06
C PHE A 47 6.21 17.06 10.63
N SER A 48 5.02 17.68 10.55
CA SER A 48 3.79 17.13 9.99
C SER A 48 3.21 18.13 8.98
N GLU A 49 3.49 17.98 7.69
CA GLU A 49 3.19 19.00 6.68
C GLU A 49 2.66 18.43 5.36
N ARG A 50 1.92 19.25 4.61
CA ARG A 50 1.60 18.99 3.22
C ARG A 50 2.59 19.74 2.35
N LEU A 51 3.56 19.01 1.81
CA LEU A 51 4.63 19.56 0.99
C LEU A 51 4.10 19.99 -0.38
N PRO A 52 4.62 21.07 -0.98
CA PRO A 52 4.21 21.47 -2.32
C PRO A 52 4.66 20.43 -3.35
N THR A 53 3.81 20.17 -4.34
CA THR A 53 4.14 19.37 -5.54
C THR A 53 3.63 20.11 -6.78
N PRO A 54 4.14 19.78 -7.98
CA PRO A 54 3.60 20.29 -9.25
C PRO A 54 2.11 20.02 -9.48
N TYR A 55 1.52 19.11 -8.69
CA TYR A 55 0.13 18.67 -8.80
C TYR A 55 -0.75 19.21 -7.65
N GLY A 56 -0.23 20.15 -6.86
CA GLY A 56 -0.86 20.68 -5.65
C GLY A 56 -0.24 20.13 -4.36
N PRO A 57 -0.83 20.44 -3.18
CA PRO A 57 -0.30 20.00 -1.89
C PRO A 57 -0.28 18.48 -1.77
N SER A 58 0.77 17.94 -1.15
CA SER A 58 0.89 16.51 -0.89
C SER A 58 -0.13 16.02 0.15
N PRO A 59 -0.23 14.69 0.33
CA PRO A 59 -0.77 14.10 1.55
C PRO A 59 -0.04 14.65 2.78
N LEU A 60 -0.61 14.46 3.98
CA LEU A 60 0.10 14.80 5.19
C LEU A 60 1.35 13.89 5.31
N VAL A 61 2.53 14.49 5.32
CA VAL A 61 3.80 13.80 5.47
C VAL A 61 4.32 14.09 6.86
N ASN A 62 4.59 13.03 7.63
CA ASN A 62 5.27 13.12 8.90
C ASN A 62 6.70 12.62 8.71
N HIS A 63 7.67 13.40 9.18
CA HIS A 63 9.08 13.05 9.12
C HIS A 63 9.63 12.70 10.49
N PHE A 64 10.31 11.55 10.56
CA PHE A 64 10.96 11.07 11.76
C PHE A 64 12.43 10.75 11.51
N THR A 65 13.22 10.83 12.57
CA THR A 65 14.51 10.14 12.66
C THR A 65 14.43 9.08 13.74
N THR A 66 14.73 7.83 13.38
CA THR A 66 14.74 6.71 14.32
C THR A 66 15.91 6.82 15.31
N THR A 67 15.90 5.99 16.35
CA THR A 67 17.02 5.87 17.31
C THR A 67 18.34 5.46 16.65
N SER A 68 18.30 4.81 15.49
CA SER A 68 19.48 4.47 14.69
C SER A 68 19.93 5.59 13.73
N GLY A 69 19.30 6.76 13.78
CA GLY A 69 19.58 7.89 12.88
C GLY A 69 18.96 7.76 11.48
N ARG A 70 18.06 6.79 11.25
CA ARG A 70 17.45 6.59 9.93
C ARG A 70 16.31 7.60 9.70
N SER A 71 16.29 8.21 8.53
CA SER A 71 15.24 9.14 8.11
C SER A 71 14.03 8.37 7.55
N VAL A 72 12.86 8.58 8.14
CA VAL A 72 11.63 7.83 7.82
C VAL A 72 10.48 8.79 7.57
N PHE A 73 9.72 8.53 6.51
CA PHE A 73 8.41 9.12 6.30
C PHE A 73 7.30 8.23 6.78
N TRP A 74 6.27 8.89 7.32
CA TRP A 74 4.99 8.26 7.62
C TRP A 74 3.85 9.11 7.07
N ILE A 75 3.02 8.50 6.22
CA ILE A 75 1.85 9.11 5.61
C ILE A 75 0.60 8.41 6.17
N PRO A 76 -0.28 9.11 6.91
CA PRO A 76 -1.40 8.53 7.65
C PRO A 76 -2.64 8.33 6.78
N SER A 77 -2.45 7.94 5.52
CA SER A 77 -3.50 7.64 4.56
C SER A 77 -2.91 6.81 3.42
N TYR A 78 -3.73 6.39 2.45
CA TYR A 78 -3.25 5.79 1.20
C TYR A 78 -2.83 6.85 0.17
N GLY A 79 -2.22 7.96 0.65
CA GLY A 79 -1.88 9.12 -0.16
C GLY A 79 -3.06 10.10 -0.35
N GLU A 80 -4.11 10.00 0.45
CA GLU A 80 -5.29 10.85 0.34
C GLU A 80 -5.08 12.24 0.95
N VAL A 81 -5.77 13.22 0.37
CA VAL A 81 -5.87 14.60 0.86
C VAL A 81 -7.32 14.82 1.28
N VAL A 82 -7.52 15.32 2.52
CA VAL A 82 -8.84 15.53 3.10
C VAL A 82 -9.64 16.49 2.22
N GLY A 83 -10.85 16.09 1.81
CA GLY A 83 -11.72 16.86 0.93
C GLY A 83 -11.44 16.69 -0.57
N GLU A 84 -10.46 15.84 -0.93
CA GLU A 84 -10.11 15.51 -2.32
C GLU A 84 -10.27 14.00 -2.59
N ASP A 85 -11.18 13.33 -1.88
CA ASP A 85 -11.41 11.88 -1.95
C ASP A 85 -11.78 11.40 -3.36
N SER A 86 -12.41 12.27 -4.17
CA SER A 86 -12.75 11.98 -5.56
C SER A 86 -11.56 12.07 -6.55
N LEU A 87 -10.38 12.53 -6.11
CA LEU A 87 -9.20 12.78 -6.92
C LEU A 87 -8.06 11.77 -6.70
N LEU A 88 -8.41 10.50 -6.46
CA LEU A 88 -7.47 9.40 -6.16
C LEU A 88 -6.23 9.33 -7.09
N HIS A 89 -6.39 9.60 -8.39
CA HIS A 89 -5.26 9.59 -9.31
C HIS A 89 -4.24 10.70 -9.03
N ARG A 90 -4.70 11.93 -8.72
CA ARG A 90 -3.82 13.05 -8.37
C ARG A 90 -3.14 12.82 -7.02
N ASN A 91 -3.85 12.19 -6.10
CA ASN A 91 -3.32 11.81 -4.80
C ASN A 91 -2.10 10.90 -4.92
N PHE A 92 -2.12 9.93 -5.84
CA PHE A 92 -0.94 9.12 -6.17
C PHE A 92 0.17 9.93 -6.81
N GLU A 93 -0.12 10.79 -7.80
CA GLU A 93 0.89 11.64 -8.43
C GLU A 93 1.64 12.52 -7.40
N ARG A 94 0.90 13.15 -6.48
CA ARG A 94 1.46 13.97 -5.38
C ARG A 94 2.30 13.14 -4.42
N ALA A 95 1.79 12.00 -3.98
CA ALA A 95 2.51 11.11 -3.06
C ALA A 95 3.82 10.62 -3.69
N PHE A 96 3.75 10.03 -4.88
CA PHE A 96 4.90 9.45 -5.56
C PHE A 96 5.93 10.50 -6.01
N TRP A 97 5.51 11.73 -6.31
CA TRP A 97 6.45 12.83 -6.55
C TRP A 97 7.29 13.13 -5.30
N ILE A 98 6.67 13.21 -4.12
CA ILE A 98 7.41 13.38 -2.86
C ILE A 98 8.35 12.20 -2.61
N LEU A 99 7.89 10.96 -2.77
CA LEU A 99 8.74 9.77 -2.56
C LEU A 99 9.96 9.78 -3.48
N TRP A 100 9.75 10.12 -4.76
CA TRP A 100 10.81 10.21 -5.74
C TRP A 100 11.84 11.29 -5.38
N LYS A 101 11.37 12.51 -5.07
CA LYS A 101 12.26 13.65 -4.76
C LYS A 101 12.98 13.49 -3.42
N ALA A 102 12.37 12.80 -2.47
CA ALA A 102 12.97 12.47 -1.17
C ALA A 102 13.96 11.30 -1.23
N GLY A 103 14.06 10.61 -2.37
CA GLY A 103 15.00 9.49 -2.55
C GLY A 103 14.56 8.18 -1.91
N VAL A 104 13.26 7.99 -1.64
CA VAL A 104 12.72 6.78 -1.01
C VAL A 104 13.06 5.54 -1.85
N LYS A 105 13.42 4.46 -1.16
CA LYS A 105 13.80 3.16 -1.77
C LYS A 105 12.93 2.01 -1.30
N ALA A 106 12.33 2.11 -0.12
CA ALA A 106 11.43 1.10 0.41
C ALA A 106 10.15 1.73 0.93
N MET A 107 9.04 1.07 0.65
CA MET A 107 7.70 1.50 1.05
C MET A 107 7.00 0.32 1.70
N ILE A 108 6.39 0.55 2.87
CA ILE A 108 5.43 -0.40 3.46
C ILE A 108 4.05 0.24 3.36
N VAL A 109 3.07 -0.54 2.91
CA VAL A 109 1.66 -0.13 2.87
C VAL A 109 0.86 -1.07 3.76
N GLY A 110 0.33 -0.54 4.86
CA GLY A 110 -0.58 -1.26 5.73
C GLY A 110 -2.03 -0.89 5.41
N GLY A 111 -2.86 -1.89 5.10
CA GLY A 111 -4.28 -1.70 4.84
C GLY A 111 -5.20 -2.72 5.48
N THR A 112 -6.44 -2.31 5.75
CA THR A 112 -7.53 -3.23 6.12
C THR A 112 -8.23 -3.65 4.85
N SER A 113 -8.55 -4.93 4.72
CA SER A 113 -9.11 -5.46 3.49
C SER A 113 -10.15 -6.54 3.76
N GLY A 114 -11.13 -6.64 2.87
CA GLY A 114 -12.02 -7.79 2.78
C GLY A 114 -11.31 -8.96 2.10
N VAL A 115 -11.80 -10.18 2.30
CA VAL A 115 -11.30 -11.35 1.58
C VAL A 115 -12.45 -12.05 0.88
N ALA A 116 -12.25 -12.39 -0.40
CA ALA A 116 -13.12 -13.29 -1.13
C ALA A 116 -12.46 -14.67 -1.14
N GLU A 117 -12.81 -15.46 -0.12
CA GLU A 117 -12.24 -16.78 0.17
C GLU A 117 -13.33 -17.84 0.05
N TRP A 118 -13.08 -18.87 -0.75
CA TRP A 118 -14.03 -19.96 -0.99
C TRP A 118 -13.88 -21.11 0.00
N ARG A 119 -12.70 -21.24 0.63
CA ARG A 119 -12.45 -22.23 1.68
C ARG A 119 -13.16 -21.84 2.97
N GLN A 120 -13.39 -22.82 3.83
CA GLN A 120 -14.06 -22.65 5.11
C GLN A 120 -13.16 -23.14 6.25
N GLY A 121 -13.47 -22.74 7.49
CA GLY A 121 -12.75 -23.20 8.68
C GLY A 121 -11.41 -22.49 8.89
N ASP A 122 -10.48 -23.15 9.58
CA ASP A 122 -9.25 -22.51 10.04
C ASP A 122 -8.18 -22.32 8.96
N ASP A 123 -8.28 -23.07 7.87
CA ASP A 123 -7.37 -22.95 6.73
C ASP A 123 -7.65 -21.70 5.88
N ALA A 124 -8.87 -21.16 5.97
CA ALA A 124 -9.27 -19.92 5.33
C ALA A 124 -8.53 -18.70 5.93
N VAL A 125 -8.33 -17.67 5.10
CA VAL A 125 -7.93 -16.34 5.61
C VAL A 125 -9.09 -15.77 6.42
N ARG A 126 -8.81 -15.31 7.65
CA ARG A 126 -9.85 -14.84 8.59
C ARG A 126 -9.52 -13.49 9.19
N PRO A 127 -10.51 -12.75 9.73
CA PRO A 127 -10.27 -11.56 10.51
C PRO A 127 -9.22 -11.80 11.60
N GLY A 128 -8.23 -10.90 11.68
CA GLY A 128 -7.07 -11.03 12.57
C GLY A 128 -5.85 -11.69 11.94
N ASP A 129 -5.95 -12.25 10.74
CA ASP A 129 -4.78 -12.66 9.97
C ASP A 129 -4.07 -11.42 9.37
N VAL A 130 -2.75 -11.44 9.37
CA VAL A 130 -1.91 -10.52 8.59
C VAL A 130 -1.53 -11.21 7.29
N VAL A 131 -1.77 -10.57 6.16
CA VAL A 131 -1.56 -11.16 4.84
C VAL A 131 -0.48 -10.39 4.08
N LEU A 132 0.51 -11.12 3.58
CA LEU A 132 1.54 -10.60 2.68
C LEU A 132 1.19 -11.04 1.24
N PRO A 133 0.64 -10.14 0.41
CA PRO A 133 0.15 -10.51 -0.91
C PRO A 133 1.29 -10.91 -1.84
N TRP A 134 0.98 -11.85 -2.74
CA TRP A 134 1.89 -12.35 -3.77
C TRP A 134 1.73 -11.60 -5.09
N SER A 135 0.51 -11.18 -5.39
CA SER A 135 0.11 -10.65 -6.69
C SER A 135 -0.74 -9.41 -6.51
N PHE A 136 -0.84 -8.60 -7.56
CA PHE A 136 -1.63 -7.37 -7.56
C PHE A 136 -2.46 -7.27 -8.82
N TYR A 137 -3.77 -7.05 -8.65
CA TYR A 137 -4.72 -6.80 -9.72
C TYR A 137 -4.97 -5.29 -9.81
N THR A 138 -4.60 -4.74 -10.95
CA THR A 138 -4.54 -3.29 -11.14
C THR A 138 -5.92 -2.71 -11.47
N ARG A 139 -6.08 -1.39 -11.28
CA ARG A 139 -7.24 -0.64 -11.79
C ARG A 139 -7.10 -0.40 -13.30
N TRP A 140 -8.13 0.16 -13.93
CA TRP A 140 -8.13 0.44 -15.38
C TRP A 140 -7.13 1.49 -15.84
N VAL A 141 -6.68 2.40 -14.95
CA VAL A 141 -5.85 3.53 -15.35
C VAL A 141 -4.66 3.65 -14.42
N HIS A 142 -3.47 3.47 -14.99
CA HIS A 142 -2.19 3.72 -14.34
C HIS A 142 -1.43 4.76 -15.16
N ARG A 143 -0.88 5.75 -14.47
CA ARG A 143 -0.04 6.80 -15.07
C ARG A 143 1.21 7.02 -14.25
N GLY A 144 2.26 7.42 -14.96
CA GLY A 144 3.52 7.87 -14.39
C GLY A 144 3.39 9.21 -13.68
N LEU A 145 4.47 9.98 -13.62
CA LEU A 145 4.48 11.34 -13.08
C LEU A 145 4.49 12.36 -14.23
N PRO A 146 3.35 13.01 -14.55
CA PRO A 146 3.27 13.98 -15.64
C PRO A 146 4.27 15.14 -15.49
N GLY A 147 4.87 15.61 -16.59
CA GLY A 147 5.85 16.70 -16.55
C GLY A 147 7.23 16.27 -16.02
N THR A 148 7.52 14.97 -15.97
CA THR A 148 8.82 14.43 -15.54
C THR A 148 9.34 13.38 -16.51
N TRP A 149 10.59 12.93 -16.34
CA TRP A 149 11.15 11.77 -17.06
C TRP A 149 10.38 10.46 -16.80
N PHE A 150 9.55 10.42 -15.77
CA PHE A 150 8.68 9.30 -15.44
C PHE A 150 7.26 9.47 -16.00
N GLU A 151 7.04 10.41 -16.91
CA GLU A 151 5.75 10.52 -17.60
C GLU A 151 5.52 9.28 -18.47
N SER A 152 4.44 8.55 -18.18
CA SER A 152 4.08 7.32 -18.88
C SER A 152 2.58 7.05 -18.75
N MET A 153 2.04 6.27 -19.69
CA MET A 153 0.67 5.74 -19.63
C MET A 153 0.73 4.24 -19.89
N TRP A 154 0.27 3.45 -18.92
CA TRP A 154 0.12 2.00 -19.10
C TRP A 154 -1.24 1.67 -19.74
N SER A 155 -1.38 0.45 -20.23
CA SER A 155 -2.59 -0.03 -20.90
C SER A 155 -3.85 0.27 -20.10
N LYS A 156 -4.90 0.73 -20.79
CA LYS A 156 -6.23 0.91 -20.20
C LYS A 156 -6.88 -0.46 -20.00
N GLY A 157 -6.56 -1.13 -18.91
CA GLY A 157 -7.09 -2.45 -18.59
C GLY A 157 -6.52 -2.97 -17.28
N HIS A 158 -7.17 -3.99 -16.75
CA HIS A 158 -6.66 -4.68 -15.58
C HIS A 158 -5.51 -5.59 -15.95
N LEU A 159 -4.40 -5.44 -15.23
CA LEU A 159 -3.26 -6.33 -15.30
C LEU A 159 -3.20 -7.11 -13.99
N LEU A 160 -2.91 -8.40 -14.10
CA LEU A 160 -2.47 -9.20 -12.96
C LEU A 160 -0.95 -9.25 -12.99
N LEU A 161 -0.31 -8.70 -11.97
CA LEU A 161 1.14 -8.65 -11.86
C LEU A 161 1.65 -9.86 -11.10
N GLY A 162 2.54 -10.63 -11.71
CA GLY A 162 3.34 -11.62 -11.00
C GLY A 162 4.47 -10.94 -10.22
N ASP A 163 4.57 -11.23 -8.93
CA ASP A 163 5.62 -10.74 -8.02
C ASP A 163 5.84 -9.20 -8.07
N PRO A 164 4.80 -8.36 -7.86
CA PRO A 164 4.96 -6.91 -7.84
C PRO A 164 5.56 -6.40 -6.52
N PHE A 165 5.56 -7.24 -5.48
CA PHE A 165 6.06 -6.93 -4.13
C PHE A 165 7.46 -7.52 -3.92
N CYS A 166 8.22 -6.94 -2.98
CA CYS A 166 9.57 -7.36 -2.62
C CYS A 166 9.54 -8.66 -1.80
N PRO A 167 10.06 -9.80 -2.33
CA PRO A 167 10.01 -11.07 -1.61
C PRO A 167 10.81 -11.04 -0.30
N ASP A 168 12.02 -10.48 -0.33
CA ASP A 168 12.89 -10.37 0.86
C ASP A 168 12.25 -9.48 1.94
N GLY A 169 11.58 -8.41 1.51
CA GLY A 169 10.80 -7.54 2.40
C GLY A 169 9.63 -8.28 3.03
N ALA A 170 8.90 -9.08 2.25
CA ALA A 170 7.81 -9.91 2.75
C ALA A 170 8.30 -10.95 3.77
N THR A 171 9.40 -11.65 3.51
CA THR A 171 9.99 -12.59 4.48
C THR A 171 10.37 -11.89 5.77
N ALA A 172 11.09 -10.76 5.70
CA ALA A 172 11.47 -10.00 6.89
C ALA A 172 10.27 -9.48 7.69
N LEU A 173 9.17 -9.11 7.02
CA LEU A 173 7.92 -8.74 7.67
C LEU A 173 7.23 -9.93 8.30
N ALA A 174 7.20 -11.09 7.63
CA ALA A 174 6.59 -12.29 8.14
C ALA A 174 7.24 -12.70 9.48
N ASP A 175 8.57 -12.70 9.54
CA ASP A 175 9.33 -13.03 10.76
C ASP A 175 9.00 -12.07 11.90
N ARG A 176 8.87 -10.77 11.60
CA ARG A 176 8.49 -9.77 12.60
C ARG A 176 7.05 -9.95 13.09
N PHE A 177 6.11 -10.23 12.19
CA PHE A 177 4.72 -10.46 12.56
C PHE A 177 4.52 -11.79 13.30
N GLN A 178 5.36 -12.79 13.04
CA GLN A 178 5.27 -14.09 13.70
C GLN A 178 5.40 -13.96 15.23
N VAL A 179 6.24 -13.04 15.72
CA VAL A 179 6.35 -12.75 17.17
C VAL A 179 5.00 -12.34 17.77
N PHE A 180 4.20 -11.56 17.05
CA PHE A 180 2.87 -11.13 17.49
C PHE A 180 1.84 -12.25 17.37
N ALA A 181 1.98 -13.14 16.39
CA ALA A 181 1.14 -14.33 16.27
C ALA A 181 1.39 -15.32 17.41
N ASP A 182 2.66 -15.57 17.74
CA ASP A 182 3.06 -16.45 18.84
C ASP A 182 2.61 -15.91 20.21
N ALA A 183 2.56 -14.57 20.35
CA ALA A 183 2.00 -13.90 21.52
C ALA A 183 0.46 -13.84 21.54
N GLY A 184 -0.22 -14.32 20.51
CA GLY A 184 -1.68 -14.29 20.39
C GLY A 184 -2.28 -12.90 20.15
N MET A 185 -1.48 -11.92 19.72
CA MET A 185 -1.93 -10.56 19.42
C MET A 185 -2.55 -10.44 18.03
N ILE A 186 -2.08 -11.26 17.09
CA ILE A 186 -2.70 -11.48 15.77
C ILE A 186 -2.97 -12.97 15.61
N ARG A 187 -3.88 -13.35 14.72
CA ARG A 187 -4.28 -14.75 14.55
C ARG A 187 -3.20 -15.56 13.84
N ARG A 188 -2.73 -15.10 12.68
CA ARG A 188 -1.74 -15.80 11.85
C ARG A 188 -1.11 -14.85 10.83
N VAL A 189 0.10 -15.17 10.40
CA VAL A 189 0.74 -14.55 9.24
C VAL A 189 0.54 -15.45 8.01
N ARG A 190 -0.05 -14.89 6.94
CA ARG A 190 -0.28 -15.57 5.66
C ARG A 190 0.75 -15.12 4.64
N THR A 191 1.38 -16.07 3.98
CA THR A 191 2.45 -15.83 3.00
C THR A 191 2.19 -16.64 1.74
N PRO A 192 2.85 -16.35 0.61
CA PRO A 192 2.67 -17.13 -0.61
C PRO A 192 2.98 -18.63 -0.46
N ALA A 193 3.70 -19.03 0.60
CA ALA A 193 4.00 -20.42 0.93
C ALA A 193 2.79 -21.18 1.51
N ASP A 194 1.82 -20.50 2.13
CA ASP A 194 0.61 -21.12 2.71
C ASP A 194 -0.67 -20.77 1.94
N THR A 195 -0.77 -19.55 1.40
CA THR A 195 -1.90 -19.07 0.61
C THR A 195 -1.43 -17.95 -0.31
N ARG A 196 -1.63 -18.12 -1.62
CA ARG A 196 -1.28 -17.13 -2.63
C ARG A 196 -2.38 -16.08 -2.75
N VAL A 197 -2.20 -14.95 -2.07
CA VAL A 197 -3.18 -13.85 -2.09
C VAL A 197 -2.88 -12.86 -3.21
N ALA A 198 -3.88 -12.57 -4.05
CA ALA A 198 -3.86 -11.45 -4.98
C ALA A 198 -4.59 -10.24 -4.36
N MET A 199 -3.89 -9.12 -4.23
CA MET A 199 -4.48 -7.84 -3.81
C MET A 199 -5.27 -7.25 -4.98
N VAL A 200 -6.54 -6.96 -4.78
CA VAL A 200 -7.45 -6.34 -5.73
C VAL A 200 -7.85 -4.98 -5.16
N VAL A 201 -7.65 -3.93 -5.95
CA VAL A 201 -8.07 -2.58 -5.55
C VAL A 201 -9.44 -2.29 -6.15
N PRO A 202 -10.51 -2.15 -5.34
CA PRO A 202 -11.87 -1.94 -5.85
C PRO A 202 -11.98 -0.68 -6.72
N GLU A 203 -12.93 -0.68 -7.66
CA GLU A 203 -13.15 0.44 -8.59
C GLU A 203 -13.88 1.63 -7.96
N SER A 204 -14.59 1.42 -6.85
CA SER A 204 -15.37 2.45 -6.16
C SER A 204 -15.29 2.32 -4.64
N ILE A 205 -15.70 3.39 -3.94
CA ILE A 205 -15.75 3.46 -2.46
C ILE A 205 -16.80 2.50 -1.88
N THR A 206 -17.77 2.10 -2.71
CA THR A 206 -18.74 1.06 -2.33
C THR A 206 -18.06 -0.29 -2.44
N PHE A 207 -17.93 -0.98 -1.31
CA PHE A 207 -17.54 -2.38 -1.23
C PHE A 207 -18.18 -3.20 -2.35
N GLU A 208 -17.43 -4.16 -2.89
CA GLU A 208 -17.84 -5.06 -3.94
C GLU A 208 -19.24 -5.66 -3.70
N THR A 209 -20.02 -5.84 -4.76
CA THR A 209 -21.35 -6.44 -4.64
C THR A 209 -21.23 -7.93 -4.27
N GLU A 210 -22.31 -8.54 -3.76
CA GLU A 210 -22.33 -9.99 -3.52
C GLU A 210 -21.97 -10.79 -4.78
N PHE A 211 -22.36 -10.29 -5.96
CA PHE A 211 -22.03 -10.91 -7.24
C PHE A 211 -20.53 -10.84 -7.54
N ASP A 212 -19.89 -9.70 -7.29
CA ASP A 212 -18.44 -9.52 -7.47
C ASP A 212 -17.66 -10.45 -6.52
N ILE A 213 -18.09 -10.54 -5.26
CA ILE A 213 -17.49 -11.44 -4.27
C ILE A 213 -17.59 -12.89 -4.73
N LEU A 214 -18.77 -13.33 -5.20
CA LEU A 214 -18.97 -14.68 -5.73
C LEU A 214 -18.11 -14.94 -6.98
N HIS A 215 -17.97 -13.95 -7.86
CA HIS A 215 -17.12 -14.04 -9.04
C HIS A 215 -15.65 -14.25 -8.67
N TRP A 216 -15.14 -13.50 -7.70
CA TRP A 216 -13.78 -13.63 -7.20
C TRP A 216 -13.54 -14.95 -6.48
N MET A 217 -14.48 -15.41 -5.67
CA MET A 217 -14.43 -16.73 -5.04
C MET A 217 -14.36 -17.85 -6.07
N ALA A 218 -15.22 -17.81 -7.10
CA ALA A 218 -15.24 -18.80 -8.17
C ALA A 218 -13.92 -18.81 -8.95
N THR A 219 -13.41 -17.63 -9.32
CA THR A 219 -12.13 -17.48 -10.04
C THR A 219 -10.96 -18.02 -9.22
N SER A 220 -10.90 -17.65 -7.95
CA SER A 220 -9.86 -18.09 -7.00
C SER A 220 -9.90 -19.61 -6.79
N LYS A 221 -11.10 -20.19 -6.68
CA LYS A 221 -11.30 -21.63 -6.60
C LYS A 221 -10.81 -22.33 -7.85
N THR A 222 -11.25 -21.92 -9.03
CA THR A 222 -10.81 -22.51 -10.30
C THR A 222 -9.30 -22.40 -10.48
N ALA A 223 -8.68 -21.26 -10.16
CA ALA A 223 -7.23 -21.08 -10.23
C ALA A 223 -6.49 -22.05 -9.28
N SER A 224 -7.05 -22.30 -8.10
CA SER A 224 -6.50 -23.27 -7.13
C SER A 224 -6.63 -24.71 -7.64
N GLU A 225 -7.80 -25.08 -8.17
CA GLU A 225 -8.08 -26.43 -8.71
C GLU A 225 -7.23 -26.75 -9.95
N LEU A 226 -6.87 -25.74 -10.76
CA LEU A 226 -5.96 -25.89 -11.89
C LEU A 226 -4.49 -26.05 -11.48
N GLN A 227 -4.13 -25.75 -10.23
CA GLN A 227 -2.77 -25.85 -9.70
C GLN A 227 -2.76 -26.52 -8.32
N PRO A 228 -3.19 -27.80 -8.21
CA PRO A 228 -3.40 -28.48 -6.93
C PRO A 228 -2.12 -28.67 -6.12
N ASP A 229 -0.96 -28.71 -6.77
CA ASP A 229 0.35 -28.89 -6.13
C ASP A 229 0.92 -27.58 -5.53
N ARG A 230 0.14 -26.49 -5.56
CA ARG A 230 0.55 -25.17 -5.06
C ARG A 230 -0.41 -24.69 -3.99
N PRO A 231 0.01 -23.77 -3.10
CA PRO A 231 -0.89 -23.16 -2.14
C PRO A 231 -2.11 -22.52 -2.82
N PRO A 232 -3.29 -22.53 -2.18
CA PRO A 232 -4.51 -22.03 -2.77
C PRO A 232 -4.44 -20.53 -3.08
N VAL A 233 -5.16 -20.12 -4.11
CA VAL A 233 -5.31 -18.73 -4.54
C VAL A 233 -6.56 -18.14 -3.92
N VAL A 234 -6.46 -16.90 -3.45
CA VAL A 234 -7.57 -16.09 -2.95
C VAL A 234 -7.34 -14.62 -3.30
N THR A 235 -8.38 -13.81 -3.23
CA THR A 235 -8.30 -12.37 -3.47
C THR A 235 -8.61 -11.57 -2.21
N LEU A 236 -7.81 -10.54 -1.98
CA LEU A 236 -7.95 -9.61 -0.88
C LEU A 236 -8.25 -8.22 -1.43
N HIS A 237 -9.28 -7.59 -0.90
CA HIS A 237 -9.94 -6.43 -1.48
C HIS A 237 -9.78 -5.22 -0.59
N GLY A 238 -9.01 -4.25 -1.04
CA GLY A 238 -8.73 -3.06 -0.25
C GLY A 238 -7.87 -2.04 -0.98
N ASP A 239 -7.65 -0.93 -0.28
CA ASP A 239 -6.81 0.13 -0.81
C ASP A 239 -5.33 -0.24 -0.69
N CYS A 240 -4.62 -0.01 -1.78
CA CYS A 240 -3.18 -0.10 -1.84
C CYS A 240 -2.66 0.95 -2.81
N LEU A 241 -1.42 1.37 -2.61
CA LEU A 241 -0.72 2.24 -3.55
C LEU A 241 -0.36 1.47 -4.83
N ASN A 242 -0.05 2.21 -5.89
CA ASN A 242 0.27 1.65 -7.20
C ASN A 242 1.68 1.00 -7.24
N PRO A 243 1.81 -0.35 -7.21
CA PRO A 243 3.12 -1.00 -7.17
C PRO A 243 3.88 -0.87 -8.49
N ILE A 244 3.17 -0.68 -9.62
CA ILE A 244 3.79 -0.43 -10.92
C ILE A 244 4.57 0.89 -10.88
N LEU A 245 3.93 1.94 -10.38
CA LEU A 245 4.57 3.26 -10.28
C LEU A 245 5.72 3.23 -9.28
N ALA A 246 5.54 2.56 -8.13
CA ALA A 246 6.62 2.36 -7.16
C ALA A 246 7.85 1.71 -7.83
N ARG A 247 7.64 0.59 -8.52
CA ARG A 247 8.72 -0.11 -9.23
C ARG A 247 9.36 0.72 -10.33
N TYR A 248 8.56 1.49 -11.08
CA TYR A 248 9.05 2.38 -12.12
C TYR A 248 9.94 3.50 -11.57
N LEU A 249 9.69 3.92 -10.32
CA LEU A 249 10.49 4.90 -9.58
C LEU A 249 11.65 4.27 -8.79
N GLY A 250 11.85 2.96 -8.88
CA GLY A 250 12.89 2.24 -8.13
C GLY A 250 12.61 2.11 -6.63
N ILE A 251 11.33 2.06 -6.25
CA ILE A 251 10.86 1.87 -4.88
C ILE A 251 10.39 0.41 -4.72
N HIS A 252 10.93 -0.28 -3.73
CA HIS A 252 10.50 -1.61 -3.32
C HIS A 252 9.27 -1.49 -2.42
N VAL A 253 8.22 -2.26 -2.72
CA VAL A 253 6.97 -2.33 -1.95
C VAL A 253 6.88 -3.65 -1.22
#